data_AF-A0A661WE59-F1
#
_entry.id   AF-A0A661WE59-F1
#
_cell.length_a   1.000
_cell.length_b   1.000
_cell.length_c   1.000
_cell.angle_alpha   90.00
_cell.angle_beta   90.00
_cell.angle_gamma   90.00
#
_symmetry.space_group_name_H-M   'P 1'
#
loop_
_entity.id
_entity.type
_entity.pdbx_description
1 polymer ?
#
loop_
_entity_poly.entity_id
_entity_poly.type
_entity_poly.pdbx_seq_one_letter_code
_entity_poly.pdbx_strand_id
1 'polypeptide(L)'
;SVLDLGCGNGKVSLHLAQNEFKGSYLGADFSLGLLNWAASDIPTGFQAEFRELDLTAPSWEEVLPPTKFDIILCFATFHHIPSHSMRVSLCNNIRKFLHDEGVLYISAWQFIRSERLKKKILPWDTVNISADEVDEGDYLLDWQRGGSGTRYVHLFNAEELSQLAESSGFKVVESFDSDGEGGNLGLYQVWEPV
;
A
#
# COMPACT_ATOMS: atom_id res chain seq x y z
N SER A 1 -15.76 8.13 -5.16
CA SER A 1 -14.54 7.96 -5.96
C SER A 1 -13.53 7.16 -5.14
N VAL A 2 -12.70 6.35 -5.81
CA VAL A 2 -11.67 5.51 -5.17
C VAL A 2 -10.30 5.88 -5.73
N LEU A 3 -9.32 6.05 -4.84
CA LEU A 3 -7.89 6.09 -5.17
C LEU A 3 -7.20 4.85 -4.59
N ASP A 4 -6.63 4.00 -5.43
CA ASP A 4 -5.91 2.77 -5.04
C ASP A 4 -4.40 2.97 -5.17
N LEU A 5 -3.71 3.07 -4.03
CA LEU A 5 -2.28 3.34 -3.91
C LEU A 5 -1.48 2.04 -3.87
N GLY A 6 -0.62 1.86 -4.88
CA GLY A 6 0.02 0.59 -5.17
C GLY A 6 -0.97 -0.40 -5.77
N CYS A 7 -1.74 0.04 -6.77
CA CYS A 7 -2.81 -0.75 -7.36
C CYS A 7 -2.31 -2.01 -8.10
N GLY A 8 -1.00 -2.08 -8.39
CA GLY A 8 -0.38 -3.18 -9.09
C GLY A 8 -1.08 -3.47 -10.42
N ASN A 9 -1.46 -4.73 -10.61
CA ASN A 9 -2.11 -5.19 -11.84
C ASN A 9 -3.64 -4.96 -11.87
N GLY A 10 -4.19 -4.08 -11.03
CA GLY A 10 -5.60 -3.68 -11.12
C GLY A 10 -6.61 -4.71 -10.64
N LYS A 11 -6.25 -5.60 -9.71
CA LYS A 11 -7.21 -6.58 -9.16
C LYS A 11 -8.42 -5.92 -8.49
N VAL A 12 -8.19 -4.79 -7.80
CA VAL A 12 -9.27 -4.05 -7.13
C VAL A 12 -10.20 -3.42 -8.17
N SER A 13 -9.68 -2.72 -9.18
CA SER A 13 -10.50 -2.17 -10.25
C SER A 13 -11.31 -3.24 -10.97
N LEU A 14 -10.71 -4.39 -11.27
CA LEU A 14 -11.42 -5.51 -11.87
C LEU A 14 -12.55 -6.02 -10.97
N HIS A 15 -12.29 -6.18 -9.67
CA HIS A 15 -13.29 -6.62 -8.70
C HIS A 15 -14.44 -5.60 -8.59
N LEU A 16 -14.15 -4.31 -8.52
CA LEU A 16 -15.16 -3.25 -8.48
C LEU A 16 -16.02 -3.24 -9.75
N ALA A 17 -15.40 -3.38 -10.92
CA ALA A 17 -16.11 -3.45 -12.19
C ALA A 17 -17.06 -4.66 -12.26
N GLN A 18 -16.61 -5.83 -11.80
CA GLN A 18 -17.41 -7.06 -11.75
C GLN A 18 -18.60 -6.97 -10.79
N ASN A 19 -18.49 -6.13 -9.75
CA ASN A 19 -19.56 -5.85 -8.79
C ASN A 19 -20.36 -4.59 -9.13
N GLU A 20 -20.32 -4.16 -10.39
CA GLU A 20 -21.11 -3.06 -10.93
C GLU A 20 -20.95 -1.72 -10.19
N PHE A 21 -19.78 -1.48 -9.59
CA PHE A 21 -19.46 -0.21 -8.93
C PHE A 21 -19.69 0.96 -9.90
N LYS A 22 -20.41 1.98 -9.43
CA LYS A 22 -20.85 3.13 -10.26
C LYS A 22 -20.00 4.40 -10.08
N GLY A 23 -18.99 4.36 -9.22
CA GLY A 23 -18.08 5.49 -9.01
C GLY A 23 -16.89 5.50 -9.98
N SER A 24 -16.05 6.53 -9.85
CA SER A 24 -14.76 6.61 -10.51
C SER A 24 -13.67 5.90 -9.72
N TYR A 25 -12.70 5.34 -10.44
CA TYR A 25 -11.52 4.68 -9.89
C TYR A 25 -10.24 5.29 -10.47
N LEU A 26 -9.26 5.58 -9.63
CA LEU A 26 -7.90 5.92 -10.04
C LEU A 26 -6.93 4.96 -9.34
N GLY A 27 -6.17 4.20 -10.12
CA GLY A 27 -5.07 3.37 -9.62
C GLY A 27 -3.73 4.08 -9.80
N ALA A 28 -2.90 4.04 -8.76
CA ALA A 28 -1.56 4.61 -8.79
C ALA A 28 -0.52 3.56 -8.41
N ASP A 29 0.56 3.45 -9.18
CA ASP A 29 1.68 2.52 -8.91
C ASP A 29 2.96 3.06 -9.55
N PHE A 30 4.14 2.71 -9.05
CA PHE A 30 5.40 3.12 -9.68
C PHE A 30 5.72 2.25 -10.91
N SER A 31 5.10 1.07 -11.03
CA SER A 31 5.41 0.11 -12.09
C SER A 31 4.54 0.31 -13.33
N LEU A 32 5.09 0.99 -14.35
CA LEU A 32 4.44 1.13 -15.66
C LEU A 32 3.99 -0.21 -16.27
N GLY A 33 4.77 -1.28 -16.07
CA GLY A 33 4.41 -2.61 -16.56
C GLY A 33 3.13 -3.15 -15.91
N LEU A 34 2.96 -2.96 -14.60
CA LEU A 34 1.75 -3.34 -13.89
C LEU A 34 0.56 -2.45 -14.25
N LEU A 35 0.78 -1.15 -14.41
CA LEU A 35 -0.27 -0.21 -14.84
C LEU A 35 -0.79 -0.52 -16.25
N ASN A 36 0.10 -0.86 -17.19
CA ASN A 36 -0.30 -1.26 -18.54
C ASN A 36 -1.15 -2.54 -18.52
N TRP A 37 -0.82 -3.50 -17.65
CA TRP A 37 -1.64 -4.68 -17.44
C TRP A 37 -2.98 -4.32 -16.79
N ALA A 38 -2.98 -3.51 -15.73
CA ALA A 38 -4.19 -3.07 -15.07
C ALA A 38 -5.16 -2.39 -16.06
N ALA A 39 -4.65 -1.56 -16.97
CA ALA A 39 -5.42 -0.89 -18.00
C ALA A 39 -5.96 -1.84 -19.09
N SER A 40 -5.25 -2.93 -19.42
CA SER A 40 -5.70 -3.88 -20.45
C SER A 40 -6.88 -4.74 -20.01
N ASP A 41 -7.04 -4.94 -18.70
CA ASP A 41 -8.03 -5.85 -18.12
C ASP A 41 -9.33 -5.14 -17.69
N ILE A 42 -9.45 -3.82 -17.92
CA ILE A 42 -10.65 -3.05 -17.55
C ILE A 42 -11.85 -3.40 -18.43
N PRO A 43 -12.99 -3.80 -17.85
CA PRO A 43 -14.22 -4.02 -18.60
C PRO A 43 -14.75 -2.75 -19.28
N THR A 44 -15.26 -2.89 -20.50
CA THR A 44 -15.90 -1.79 -21.23
C THR A 44 -16.98 -1.11 -20.39
N GLY A 45 -16.92 0.21 -20.26
CA GLY A 45 -17.89 1.02 -19.54
C GLY A 45 -17.56 1.27 -18.06
N PHE A 46 -16.51 0.65 -17.51
CA PHE A 46 -15.99 0.99 -16.19
C PHE A 46 -15.03 2.18 -16.28
N GLN A 47 -15.27 3.22 -15.45
CA GLN A 47 -14.43 4.42 -15.43
C GLN A 47 -13.22 4.21 -14.51
N ALA A 48 -12.13 3.73 -15.08
CA ALA A 48 -10.85 3.56 -14.41
C ALA A 48 -9.74 4.36 -15.11
N GLU A 49 -8.91 5.02 -14.31
CA GLU A 49 -7.70 5.69 -14.73
C GLU A 49 -6.49 5.10 -14.00
N PHE A 50 -5.32 5.13 -14.63
CA PHE A 50 -4.06 4.63 -14.08
C PHE A 50 -2.96 5.68 -14.22
N ARG A 51 -2.24 5.96 -13.14
CA ARG A 51 -1.18 6.97 -13.09
C ARG A 51 0.10 6.37 -12.50
N GLU A 52 1.23 6.65 -13.16
CA GLU A 52 2.55 6.34 -12.60
C GLU A 52 2.82 7.29 -11.45
N LEU A 53 3.02 6.74 -10.25
CA LEU A 53 3.26 7.52 -9.04
C LEU A 53 4.23 6.78 -8.12
N ASP A 54 5.34 7.44 -7.79
CA ASP A 54 6.14 7.08 -6.63
C ASP A 54 5.43 7.61 -5.37
N LEU A 55 4.93 6.69 -4.53
CA LEU A 55 4.22 7.04 -3.29
C LEU A 55 5.13 7.78 -2.30
N THR A 56 6.45 7.67 -2.45
CA THR A 56 7.44 8.34 -1.61
C THR A 56 7.79 9.75 -2.10
N ALA A 57 7.27 10.15 -3.27
CA ALA A 57 7.44 11.51 -3.76
C ALA A 57 6.88 12.53 -2.75
N PRO A 58 7.54 13.70 -2.59
CA PRO A 58 7.16 14.69 -1.57
C PRO A 58 5.78 15.31 -1.83
N SER A 59 5.29 15.26 -3.06
CA SER A 59 4.05 15.87 -3.52
C SER A 59 3.47 15.04 -4.66
N TRP A 60 2.14 14.90 -4.68
CA TRP A 60 1.41 14.13 -5.70
C TRP A 60 0.60 15.03 -6.64
N GLU A 61 0.54 16.33 -6.36
CA GLU A 61 -0.26 17.34 -7.04
C GLU A 61 0.13 17.53 -8.53
N GLU A 62 1.34 17.11 -8.92
CA GLU A 62 1.78 17.11 -10.33
C GLU A 62 1.27 15.90 -11.13
N VAL A 63 0.90 14.81 -10.44
CA VAL A 63 0.55 13.52 -11.05
C VAL A 63 -0.94 13.23 -10.91
N LEU A 64 -1.49 13.48 -9.73
CA LEU A 64 -2.88 13.21 -9.37
C LEU A 64 -3.77 14.45 -9.62
N PRO A 65 -5.05 14.25 -9.99
CA PRO A 65 -5.97 15.35 -10.17
C PRO A 65 -6.17 16.12 -8.84
N PRO A 66 -6.45 17.44 -8.88
CA PRO A 66 -6.67 18.27 -7.70
C PRO A 66 -8.07 18.03 -7.10
N THR A 67 -8.38 16.78 -6.79
CA THR A 67 -9.66 16.30 -6.27
C THR A 67 -9.42 15.43 -5.06
N LYS A 68 -10.33 15.50 -4.10
CA LYS A 68 -10.36 14.57 -2.97
C LYS A 68 -11.15 13.31 -3.31
N PHE A 69 -10.83 12.21 -2.63
CA PHE A 69 -11.44 10.90 -2.80
C PHE A 69 -12.27 10.52 -1.59
N ASP A 70 -13.37 9.80 -1.82
CA ASP A 70 -14.22 9.27 -0.73
C ASP A 70 -13.55 8.09 -0.05
N ILE A 71 -12.83 7.27 -0.84
CA ILE A 71 -12.12 6.09 -0.37
C ILE A 71 -10.69 6.11 -0.91
N ILE A 72 -9.72 5.89 -0.04
CA ILE A 72 -8.34 5.57 -0.43
C ILE A 72 -8.02 4.15 0.03
N LEU A 73 -7.41 3.37 -0.86
CA LEU A 73 -6.93 2.02 -0.58
C LEU A 73 -5.41 2.03 -0.64
N CYS A 74 -4.75 1.32 0.27
CA CYS A 74 -3.31 1.06 0.24
C CYS A 74 -3.07 -0.39 0.69
N PHE A 75 -3.52 -1.32 -0.15
CA PHE A 75 -3.46 -2.74 0.16
C PHE A 75 -2.14 -3.36 -0.22
N ALA A 76 -1.52 -4.06 0.72
CA ALA A 76 -0.27 -4.80 0.53
C ALA A 76 0.86 -3.94 -0.11
N THR A 77 0.89 -2.65 0.21
CA THR A 77 1.84 -1.68 -0.36
C THR A 77 2.58 -0.90 0.73
N PHE A 78 1.89 -0.52 1.81
CA PHE A 78 2.43 0.36 2.86
C PHE A 78 3.72 -0.19 3.52
N HIS A 79 3.87 -1.51 3.61
CA HIS A 79 5.06 -2.18 4.14
C HIS A 79 6.29 -2.12 3.22
N HIS A 80 6.18 -1.56 2.01
CA HIS A 80 7.32 -1.28 1.14
C HIS A 80 7.88 0.13 1.32
N ILE A 81 7.28 0.96 2.17
CA ILE A 81 7.69 2.36 2.38
C ILE A 81 8.74 2.41 3.49
N PRO A 82 10.00 2.76 3.16
CA PRO A 82 11.09 2.73 4.14
C PRO A 82 11.08 3.97 5.03
N SER A 83 11.73 3.89 6.18
CA SER A 83 11.91 4.98 7.15
C SER A 83 10.61 5.52 7.77
N HIS A 84 10.66 5.93 9.04
CA HIS A 84 9.52 6.59 9.67
C HIS A 84 9.10 7.89 8.96
N SER A 85 10.06 8.70 8.49
CA SER A 85 9.77 10.01 7.88
C SER A 85 9.03 9.91 6.55
N MET A 86 9.36 8.93 5.70
CA MET A 86 8.64 8.74 4.43
C MET A 86 7.24 8.16 4.67
N ARG A 87 7.06 7.32 5.70
CA ARG A 87 5.74 6.82 6.12
C ARG A 87 4.83 7.97 6.58
N VAL A 88 5.36 8.89 7.39
CA VAL A 88 4.64 10.13 7.77
C VAL A 88 4.35 11.01 6.55
N SER A 89 5.31 11.19 5.64
CA SER A 89 5.10 11.98 4.41
C SER A 89 4.00 11.38 3.52
N LEU A 90 3.97 10.06 3.38
CA LEU A 90 2.92 9.32 2.67
C LEU A 90 1.56 9.57 3.32
N CYS A 91 1.42 9.39 4.64
CA CYS A 91 0.16 9.63 5.34
C CYS A 91 -0.31 11.09 5.21
N ASN A 92 0.61 12.06 5.24
CA ASN A 92 0.28 13.47 5.01
C ASN A 92 -0.23 13.72 3.58
N ASN A 93 0.37 13.10 2.57
CA ASN A 93 -0.14 13.18 1.21
C ASN A 93 -1.52 12.51 1.08
N ILE A 94 -1.72 11.33 1.66
CA ILE A 94 -3.04 10.68 1.74
C ILE A 94 -4.08 11.63 2.34
N ARG A 95 -3.77 12.30 3.45
CA ARG A 95 -4.69 13.23 4.12
C ARG A 95 -5.14 14.40 3.23
N LYS A 96 -4.24 14.93 2.39
CA LYS A 96 -4.57 16.01 1.43
C LYS A 96 -5.57 15.55 0.37
N PHE A 97 -5.45 14.29 -0.08
CA PHE A 97 -6.28 13.71 -1.13
C PHE A 97 -7.52 12.97 -0.62
N LEU A 98 -7.70 12.81 0.69
CA LEU A 98 -8.92 12.22 1.27
C LEU A 98 -9.94 13.30 1.63
N HIS A 99 -11.21 13.04 1.35
CA HIS A 99 -12.33 13.81 1.91
C HIS A 99 -12.33 13.76 3.44
N ASP A 100 -12.86 14.80 4.08
CA ASP A 100 -12.89 14.85 5.56
C ASP A 100 -13.86 13.81 6.15
N GLU A 101 -14.86 13.38 5.37
CA GLU A 101 -15.74 12.24 5.67
C GLU A 101 -15.31 10.95 4.95
N GLY A 102 -14.10 10.93 4.39
CA GLY A 102 -13.57 9.80 3.62
C GLY A 102 -12.95 8.72 4.51
N VAL A 103 -12.66 7.58 3.90
CA VAL A 103 -12.08 6.42 4.61
C VAL A 103 -10.82 5.93 3.90
N LEU A 104 -9.79 5.65 4.69
CA LEU A 104 -8.55 5.02 4.24
C LEU A 104 -8.51 3.56 4.73
N TYR A 105 -8.29 2.63 3.80
CA TYR A 105 -8.06 1.22 4.10
C TYR A 105 -6.61 0.86 3.81
N ILE A 106 -5.89 0.34 4.81
CA ILE A 106 -4.49 -0.05 4.68
C ILE A 106 -4.35 -1.55 4.99
N SER A 107 -3.43 -2.22 4.30
CA SER A 107 -2.91 -3.50 4.76
C SER A 107 -1.39 -3.65 4.67
N ALA A 108 -0.82 -4.30 5.67
CA ALA A 108 0.61 -4.58 5.80
C ALA A 108 0.87 -6.08 5.99
N TRP A 109 1.95 -6.59 5.42
CA TRP A 109 2.27 -8.02 5.54
C TRP A 109 2.67 -8.40 6.96
N GLN A 110 2.11 -9.52 7.44
CA GLN A 110 2.53 -10.23 8.65
C GLN A 110 3.35 -11.48 8.27
N PHE A 111 4.30 -11.32 7.35
CA PHE A 111 5.02 -12.42 6.71
C PHE A 111 5.81 -13.31 7.68
N ILE A 112 6.21 -12.77 8.85
CA ILE A 112 6.88 -13.53 9.92
C ILE A 112 6.02 -14.68 10.46
N ARG A 113 4.70 -14.62 10.29
CA ARG A 113 3.75 -15.66 10.72
C ARG A 113 3.74 -16.86 9.78
N SER A 114 4.35 -16.76 8.60
CA SER A 114 4.48 -17.86 7.65
C SER A 114 5.90 -18.43 7.68
N GLU A 115 6.07 -19.70 8.06
CA GLU A 115 7.37 -20.40 7.99
C GLU A 115 7.96 -20.39 6.58
N ARG A 116 7.11 -20.45 5.55
CA ARG A 116 7.53 -20.40 4.15
C ARG A 116 8.10 -19.03 3.78
N LEU A 117 7.52 -17.93 4.27
CA LEU A 117 8.00 -16.58 3.97
C LEU A 117 9.21 -16.21 4.83
N LYS A 118 9.27 -16.66 6.09
CA LYS A 118 10.45 -16.50 6.96
C LYS A 118 11.73 -17.04 6.35
N LYS A 119 11.65 -18.20 5.68
CA LYS A 119 12.80 -18.80 4.97
C LYS A 119 13.37 -17.95 3.83
N LYS A 120 12.68 -16.87 3.44
CA LYS A 120 13.13 -15.93 2.42
C LYS A 120 13.84 -14.71 2.98
N ILE A 121 13.93 -14.56 4.30
CA ILE A 121 14.64 -13.42 4.90
C ILE A 121 16.12 -13.55 4.59
N LEU A 122 16.70 -12.48 4.06
CA LEU A 122 18.11 -12.35 3.73
C LEU A 122 18.79 -11.42 4.75
N PRO A 123 20.08 -11.64 5.04
CA PRO A 123 20.86 -10.67 5.78
C PRO A 123 21.13 -9.42 4.93
N TRP A 124 21.23 -8.25 5.57
CA TRP A 124 21.39 -6.96 4.90
C TRP A 124 22.73 -6.82 4.13
N ASP A 125 23.75 -7.56 4.55
CA ASP A 125 25.04 -7.63 3.87
C ASP A 125 24.92 -8.13 2.42
N THR A 126 23.86 -8.88 2.08
CA THR A 126 23.56 -9.31 0.70
C THR A 126 23.38 -8.15 -0.28
N VAL A 127 23.06 -6.95 0.22
CA VAL A 127 22.92 -5.72 -0.57
C VAL A 127 23.89 -4.62 -0.10
N ASN A 128 24.92 -4.97 0.67
CA ASN A 128 25.91 -4.05 1.25
C ASN A 128 25.30 -2.95 2.14
N ILE A 129 24.23 -3.27 2.87
CA ILE A 129 23.64 -2.39 3.88
C ILE A 129 23.98 -2.96 5.26
N SER A 130 24.38 -2.10 6.20
CA SER A 130 24.62 -2.51 7.58
C SER A 130 23.32 -2.54 8.39
N ALA A 131 23.26 -3.42 9.39
CA ALA A 131 22.07 -3.58 10.22
C ALA A 131 21.75 -2.34 11.09
N ASP A 132 22.70 -1.44 11.31
CA ASP A 132 22.51 -0.16 11.99
C ASP A 132 22.03 0.97 11.07
N GLU A 133 21.93 0.72 9.77
CA GLU A 133 21.41 1.67 8.77
C GLU A 133 19.90 1.50 8.49
N VAL A 134 19.26 0.53 9.13
CA VAL A 134 17.84 0.18 8.92
C VAL A 134 17.03 0.29 10.21
N ASP A 135 15.71 0.49 10.08
CA ASP A 135 14.83 0.61 11.24
C ASP A 135 14.57 -0.76 11.88
N GLU A 136 14.26 -0.78 13.18
CA GLU A 136 13.70 -1.97 13.81
C GLU A 136 12.42 -2.39 13.08
N GLY A 137 12.29 -3.69 12.77
CA GLY A 137 11.18 -4.19 11.98
C GLY A 137 11.43 -4.21 10.47
N ASP A 138 12.58 -3.73 10.00
CA ASP A 138 12.96 -3.82 8.59
C ASP A 138 13.56 -5.18 8.24
N TYR A 139 13.12 -5.73 7.11
CA TYR A 139 13.62 -6.99 6.58
C TYR A 139 13.90 -6.89 5.09
N LEU A 140 14.91 -7.65 4.66
CA LEU A 140 15.17 -7.92 3.26
C LEU A 140 14.66 -9.32 2.92
N LEU A 141 13.80 -9.44 1.91
CA LEU A 141 13.25 -10.72 1.47
C LEU A 141 13.74 -11.07 0.07
N ASP A 142 14.04 -12.35 -0.12
CA ASP A 142 14.31 -12.95 -1.41
C ASP A 142 13.02 -13.06 -2.25
N TRP A 143 13.07 -12.51 -3.46
CA TRP A 143 11.95 -12.47 -4.39
C TRP A 143 12.33 -13.07 -5.75
N GLN A 144 11.82 -14.28 -5.99
CA GLN A 144 12.16 -15.10 -7.16
C GLN A 144 11.04 -15.17 -8.22
N ARG A 145 9.94 -14.41 -8.05
CA ARG A 145 8.83 -14.42 -9.03
C ARG A 145 9.09 -13.39 -10.13
N GLY A 146 9.25 -13.87 -11.37
CA GLY A 146 9.51 -13.03 -12.55
C GLY A 146 10.98 -12.67 -12.77
N GLY A 147 11.89 -13.31 -12.04
CA GLY A 147 13.33 -13.01 -12.01
C GLY A 147 13.88 -13.16 -10.60
N SER A 148 15.15 -12.86 -10.39
CA SER A 148 15.78 -12.78 -9.06
C SER A 148 15.85 -11.33 -8.62
N GLY A 149 15.43 -11.03 -7.40
CA GLY A 149 15.52 -9.72 -6.79
C GLY A 149 15.36 -9.78 -5.28
N THR A 150 15.69 -8.68 -4.63
CA THR A 150 15.45 -8.50 -3.19
C THR A 150 14.31 -7.50 -2.99
N ARG A 151 13.66 -7.58 -1.83
CA ARG A 151 12.51 -6.74 -1.50
C ARG A 151 12.62 -6.26 -0.07
N TYR A 152 12.63 -4.94 0.10
CA TYR A 152 12.47 -4.30 1.40
C TYR A 152 11.03 -4.52 1.91
N VAL A 153 10.91 -4.91 3.17
CA VAL A 153 9.63 -5.03 3.87
C VAL A 153 9.78 -4.58 5.32
N HIS A 154 8.94 -3.64 5.73
CA HIS A 154 8.78 -3.26 7.13
C HIS A 154 7.64 -4.08 7.78
N LEU A 155 7.93 -4.74 8.90
CA LEU A 155 6.96 -5.51 9.68
C LEU A 155 6.27 -4.60 10.71
N PHE A 156 5.13 -4.05 10.32
CA PHE A 156 4.29 -3.28 11.23
C PHE A 156 3.64 -4.14 12.31
N ASN A 157 3.48 -3.56 13.50
CA ASN A 157 2.47 -3.97 14.46
C ASN A 157 1.30 -2.98 14.48
N ALA A 158 0.19 -3.35 15.14
CA ALA A 158 -1.03 -2.53 15.16
C ALA A 158 -0.86 -1.21 15.93
N GLU A 159 -0.03 -1.18 16.96
CA GLU A 159 0.24 0.01 17.77
C GLU A 159 1.01 1.05 16.94
N GLU A 160 2.06 0.62 16.22
CA GLU A 160 2.84 1.49 15.34
C GLU A 160 1.99 2.12 14.23
N LEU A 161 1.11 1.33 13.58
CA LEU A 161 0.17 1.88 12.59
C LEU A 161 -0.80 2.88 13.23
N SER A 162 -1.27 2.63 14.45
CA SER A 162 -2.16 3.54 15.17
C SER A 162 -1.47 4.87 15.51
N GLN A 163 -0.21 4.81 15.95
CA GLN A 163 0.60 6.00 16.21
C GLN A 163 0.86 6.81 14.93
N LEU A 164 1.13 6.13 13.80
CA LEU A 164 1.23 6.79 12.49
C LEU A 164 -0.08 7.47 12.10
N ALA A 165 -1.22 6.81 12.30
CA ALA A 165 -2.54 7.39 12.03
C ALA A 165 -2.76 8.67 12.84
N GLU A 166 -2.58 8.61 14.16
CA GLU A 166 -2.77 9.74 15.08
C GLU A 166 -1.87 10.92 14.72
N SER A 167 -0.58 10.65 14.48
CA SER A 167 0.39 11.68 14.09
C SER A 167 0.10 12.33 12.73
N SER A 168 -0.72 11.70 11.89
CA SER A 168 -1.06 12.16 10.55
C SER A 168 -2.50 12.68 10.42
N GLY A 169 -3.20 12.91 11.54
CA GLY A 169 -4.56 13.48 11.53
C GLY A 169 -5.65 12.46 11.21
N PHE A 170 -5.44 11.19 11.60
CA PHE A 170 -6.42 10.12 11.49
C PHE A 170 -6.70 9.49 12.86
N LYS A 171 -7.85 8.82 12.95
CA LYS A 171 -8.18 7.85 14.00
C LYS A 171 -8.34 6.47 13.37
N VAL A 172 -7.90 5.43 14.07
CA VAL A 172 -8.15 4.04 13.67
C VAL A 172 -9.53 3.63 14.17
N VAL A 173 -10.41 3.19 13.27
CA VAL A 173 -11.78 2.75 13.63
C VAL A 173 -11.93 1.23 13.61
N GLU A 174 -11.05 0.52 12.91
CA GLU A 174 -11.01 -0.93 12.88
C GLU A 174 -9.57 -1.44 12.70
N SER A 175 -9.25 -2.57 13.33
CA SER A 175 -7.98 -3.29 13.11
C SER A 175 -8.21 -4.79 13.23
N PHE A 176 -7.76 -5.55 12.23
CA PHE A 176 -7.95 -6.99 12.17
C PHE A 176 -6.89 -7.68 11.31
N ASP A 177 -6.76 -8.98 11.49
CA ASP A 177 -5.92 -9.84 10.66
C ASP A 177 -6.77 -10.51 9.56
N SER A 178 -6.18 -10.67 8.37
CA SER A 178 -6.79 -11.38 7.25
C SER A 178 -5.72 -12.01 6.36
N ASP A 179 -6.16 -12.60 5.24
CA ASP A 179 -5.36 -13.17 4.15
C ASP A 179 -4.46 -14.36 4.50
N GLY A 180 -4.15 -15.11 3.45
CA GLY A 180 -3.16 -16.17 3.49
C GLY A 180 -3.58 -17.38 4.32
N GLU A 181 -2.63 -18.27 4.53
CA GLU A 181 -2.85 -19.48 5.31
C GLU A 181 -3.10 -19.11 6.79
N GLY A 182 -4.24 -19.55 7.33
CA GLY A 182 -4.66 -19.20 8.69
C GLY A 182 -5.34 -17.84 8.83
N GLY A 183 -5.52 -17.08 7.73
CA GLY A 183 -6.24 -15.80 7.73
C GLY A 183 -5.54 -14.72 8.56
N ASN A 184 -4.21 -14.77 8.65
CA ASN A 184 -3.44 -13.91 9.54
C ASN A 184 -2.14 -13.38 8.93
N LEU A 185 -2.00 -13.39 7.60
CA LEU A 185 -0.79 -12.95 6.90
C LEU A 185 -0.84 -11.48 6.46
N GLY A 186 -1.97 -10.79 6.65
CA GLY A 186 -2.12 -9.35 6.47
C GLY A 186 -2.74 -8.71 7.69
N LEU A 187 -2.12 -7.65 8.21
CA LEU A 187 -2.70 -6.76 9.21
C LEU A 187 -3.43 -5.65 8.47
N TYR A 188 -4.71 -5.48 8.75
CA TYR A 188 -5.59 -4.47 8.17
C TYR A 188 -5.93 -3.41 9.21
N GLN A 189 -6.04 -2.16 8.75
CA GLN A 189 -6.65 -1.08 9.51
C GLN A 189 -7.54 -0.20 8.63
N VAL A 190 -8.58 0.35 9.25
CA VAL A 190 -9.49 1.34 8.67
C VAL A 190 -9.30 2.64 9.42
N TRP A 191 -8.95 3.69 8.68
CA TRP A 191 -8.64 5.02 9.23
C TRP A 191 -9.65 6.05 8.71
N GLU A 192 -10.09 6.93 9.60
CA GLU A 192 -10.92 8.09 9.27
C GLU A 192 -10.19 9.37 9.69
N PRO A 193 -10.35 10.49 8.97
CA PRO A 193 -9.84 11.78 9.42
C PRO A 193 -10.36 12.19 10.81
N VAL A 194 -9.54 12.97 11.53
CA VAL A 194 -9.94 13.72 12.75
C VAL A 194 -10.31 15.15 12.39
#